data_AF-A0A9E7B969-F1
#
_entry.id   AF-A0A9E7B969-F1
#
_cell.length_a   1.000
_cell.length_b   1.000
_cell.length_c   1.000
_cell.angle_alpha   90.00
_cell.angle_beta   90.00
_cell.angle_gamma   90.00
#
_symmetry.space_group_name_H-M   'P 1'
#
loop_
_entity.id
_entity.type
_entity.pdbx_description
1 polymer ?
#
loop_
_entity_poly.entity_id
_entity_poly.type
_entity_poly.pdbx_seq_one_letter_code
_entity_poly.pdbx_strand_id
1 'polypeptide(L)'
;MRSTPSRLAGVICAGLAIAACAIALPSPSSAQDGAIAREVPFLTLRNRTGSGDPRTAFGDERSGLSAGSCRVRNIDLGGLTPLAEAAPASIREEFLRVEDVRETDGAQMFDALQATAADRAPAIYVHGYYIGFEKGCRRAVLLQQNAGLAGRFLWFSWPSDGALAYYTHDEADLYWSVPD
;
A
#
# COMPACT_ATOMS: atom_id res chain seq x y z
N MET A 1 -47.32 -73.24 5.00
CA MET A 1 -48.49 -72.50 4.48
C MET A 1 -49.18 -71.85 5.68
N ARG A 2 -49.13 -70.51 5.76
CA ARG A 2 -50.27 -69.56 5.80
C ARG A 2 -51.15 -69.69 7.07
N SER A 3 -51.55 -68.65 7.82
CA SER A 3 -51.32 -67.20 7.84
C SER A 3 -52.16 -66.61 9.01
N THR A 4 -51.62 -65.57 9.69
CA THR A 4 -52.30 -64.44 10.41
C THR A 4 -53.17 -64.71 11.67
N PRO A 5 -53.54 -63.68 12.48
CA PRO A 5 -52.93 -62.36 12.77
C PRO A 5 -52.93 -61.99 14.29
N SER A 6 -52.25 -60.92 14.73
CA SER A 6 -52.75 -60.08 15.85
C SER A 6 -51.95 -58.79 16.08
N ARG A 7 -52.61 -57.66 15.78
CA ARG A 7 -52.68 -56.40 16.56
C ARG A 7 -51.37 -55.63 16.79
N LEU A 8 -51.09 -54.68 15.89
CA LEU A 8 -50.32 -53.48 16.22
C LEU A 8 -51.29 -52.36 16.63
N ALA A 9 -51.11 -51.91 17.87
CA ALA A 9 -51.83 -50.82 18.49
C ALA A 9 -51.43 -49.48 17.85
N GLY A 10 -52.43 -48.63 17.65
CA GLY A 10 -52.23 -47.26 17.21
C GLY A 10 -51.62 -46.39 18.29
N VAL A 11 -50.70 -45.51 17.88
CA VAL A 11 -50.42 -44.26 18.56
C VAL A 11 -50.32 -43.20 17.47
N ILE A 12 -51.31 -42.30 17.44
CA ILE A 12 -51.28 -41.09 16.63
C ILE A 12 -50.38 -40.11 17.39
N CYS A 13 -49.11 -39.99 16.99
CA CYS A 13 -48.26 -38.89 17.41
C CYS A 13 -48.55 -37.69 16.51
N ALA A 14 -49.35 -36.75 17.01
CA ALA A 14 -49.44 -35.40 16.47
C ALA A 14 -48.08 -34.70 16.64
N GLY A 15 -47.26 -34.70 15.60
CA GLY A 15 -46.02 -33.94 15.56
C GLY A 15 -46.33 -32.45 15.39
N LEU A 16 -46.13 -31.66 16.45
CA LEU A 16 -46.06 -30.21 16.38
C LEU A 16 -44.89 -29.83 15.45
N ALA A 17 -45.20 -29.32 14.26
CA ALA A 17 -44.20 -28.71 13.39
C ALA A 17 -43.80 -27.35 14.00
N ILE A 18 -42.69 -27.32 14.74
CA ILE A 18 -42.01 -26.06 15.06
C ILE A 18 -41.34 -25.59 13.78
N ALA A 19 -41.97 -24.64 13.09
CA ALA A 19 -41.34 -23.90 12.01
C ALA A 19 -40.16 -23.11 12.60
N ALA A 20 -38.94 -23.65 12.44
CA ALA A 20 -37.71 -22.93 12.70
C ALA A 20 -37.60 -21.82 11.64
N CYS A 21 -38.13 -20.64 11.98
CA CYS A 21 -37.85 -19.43 11.24
C CYS A 21 -36.36 -19.13 11.44
N ALA A 22 -35.53 -19.52 10.48
CA ALA A 22 -34.12 -19.17 10.43
C ALA A 22 -34.04 -17.66 10.29
N ILE A 23 -33.92 -16.96 11.41
CA ILE A 23 -33.55 -15.56 11.46
C ILE A 23 -32.11 -15.53 10.90
N ALA A 24 -32.00 -15.21 9.61
CA ALA A 24 -30.72 -14.87 9.02
C ALA A 24 -30.19 -13.66 9.78
N LEU A 25 -29.23 -13.89 10.67
CA LEU A 25 -28.49 -12.80 11.30
C LEU A 25 -27.90 -11.97 10.16
N PRO A 26 -28.06 -10.63 10.17
CA PRO A 26 -27.41 -9.80 9.18
C PRO A 26 -25.92 -10.10 9.24
N SER A 27 -25.36 -10.54 8.11
CA SER A 27 -23.92 -10.71 7.98
C SER A 27 -23.27 -9.38 8.36
N PRO A 28 -22.19 -9.38 9.17
CA PRO A 28 -21.46 -8.15 9.42
C PRO A 28 -21.09 -7.56 8.07
N SER A 29 -21.56 -6.34 7.82
CA SER A 29 -21.19 -5.57 6.65
C SER A 29 -19.67 -5.53 6.60
N SER A 30 -19.08 -6.16 5.60
CA SER A 30 -17.67 -6.02 5.24
C SER A 30 -17.43 -4.64 4.62
N ALA A 31 -17.89 -3.59 5.30
CA ALA A 31 -17.31 -2.26 5.23
C ALA A 31 -16.11 -2.21 6.17
N GLN A 32 -15.19 -3.16 6.02
CA GLN A 32 -13.80 -2.82 6.25
C GLN A 32 -13.47 -1.97 5.03
N ASP A 33 -13.48 -0.65 5.20
CA ASP A 33 -12.71 0.21 4.33
C ASP A 33 -11.36 -0.46 4.22
N GLY A 34 -11.10 -1.07 3.06
CA GLY A 34 -9.82 -1.68 2.79
C GLY A 34 -8.83 -0.55 2.98
N ALA A 35 -8.09 -0.57 4.09
CA ALA A 35 -7.07 0.41 4.37
C ALA A 35 -6.12 0.34 3.18
N ILE A 36 -6.34 1.23 2.20
CA ILE A 36 -5.59 1.25 0.96
C ILE A 36 -4.16 1.30 1.42
N ALA A 37 -3.34 0.30 1.07
CA ALA A 37 -1.97 0.24 1.52
C ALA A 37 -1.31 1.59 1.21
N ARG A 38 -1.07 2.41 2.23
CA ARG A 38 -0.43 3.72 2.09
C ARG A 38 1.05 3.58 2.29
N GLU A 39 1.58 2.49 1.76
CA GLU A 39 2.95 2.07 1.93
C GLU A 39 3.49 1.67 0.56
N VAL A 40 4.66 2.20 0.24
CA VAL A 40 5.35 1.91 -1.01
C VAL A 40 6.72 1.31 -0.70
N PRO A 41 7.08 0.15 -1.26
CA PRO A 41 8.45 -0.34 -1.16
C PRO A 41 9.36 0.60 -1.97
N PHE A 42 10.57 0.83 -1.46
CA PHE A 42 11.53 1.70 -2.12
C PHE A 42 12.92 1.07 -2.24
N LEU A 43 13.63 1.53 -3.26
CA LEU A 43 15.08 1.49 -3.38
C LEU A 43 15.62 2.91 -3.38
N THR A 44 16.80 3.11 -2.80
CA THR A 44 17.42 4.44 -2.79
C THR A 44 18.93 4.37 -2.79
N LEU A 45 19.56 5.33 -3.47
CA LEU A 45 21.01 5.58 -3.39
C LEU A 45 21.31 6.80 -2.50
N ARG A 46 20.37 7.24 -1.68
CA ARG A 46 20.55 8.37 -0.76
C ARG A 46 21.26 7.94 0.52
N ASN A 47 22.03 8.84 1.11
CA ASN A 47 22.65 8.66 2.42
C ASN A 47 21.61 8.61 3.54
N ARG A 48 21.90 7.83 4.59
CA ARG A 48 21.14 7.89 5.84
C ARG A 48 21.57 9.10 6.63
N THR A 49 20.59 9.80 7.20
CA THR A 49 20.87 10.97 8.06
C THR A 49 21.07 10.58 9.53
N GLY A 50 20.58 9.41 9.95
CA GLY A 50 20.50 9.00 11.35
C GLY A 50 19.38 9.69 12.14
N SER A 51 18.52 10.48 11.48
CA SER A 51 17.39 11.15 12.12
C SER A 51 16.32 10.16 12.58
N GLY A 52 15.74 10.43 13.75
CA GLY A 52 14.55 9.72 14.24
C GLY A 52 13.24 10.21 13.59
N ASP A 53 13.28 11.32 12.83
CA ASP A 53 12.13 11.80 12.07
C ASP A 53 12.08 11.12 10.69
N PRO A 54 11.05 10.31 10.39
CA PRO A 54 10.96 9.56 9.14
C PRO A 54 10.94 10.44 7.89
N ARG A 55 10.54 11.71 7.99
CA ARG A 55 10.58 12.67 6.88
C ARG A 55 12.00 12.98 6.42
N THR A 56 12.97 12.79 7.31
CA THR A 56 14.38 13.11 7.09
C THR A 56 15.25 11.87 7.14
N ALA A 57 14.69 10.66 7.04
CA ALA A 57 15.43 9.40 7.16
C ALA A 57 16.59 9.28 6.14
N PHE A 58 16.38 9.81 4.94
CA PHE A 58 17.38 9.88 3.88
C PHE A 58 17.61 11.33 3.43
N GLY A 59 18.87 11.67 3.21
CA GLY A 59 19.29 12.98 2.73
C GLY A 59 19.41 13.04 1.22
N ASP A 60 20.20 14.01 0.76
CA ASP A 60 20.39 14.32 -0.66
C ASP A 60 21.79 13.90 -1.16
N GLU A 61 22.64 13.31 -0.32
CA GLU A 61 23.95 12.82 -0.79
C GLU A 61 23.84 11.38 -1.29
N ARG A 62 24.72 11.01 -2.23
CA ARG A 62 24.82 9.64 -2.71
C ARG A 62 25.45 8.71 -1.66
N SER A 63 24.95 7.48 -1.60
CA SER A 63 25.44 6.38 -0.78
C SER A 63 25.23 5.03 -1.48
N GLY A 64 25.51 3.94 -0.76
CA GLY A 64 25.18 2.58 -1.19
C GLY A 64 23.68 2.34 -1.30
N LEU A 65 23.30 1.31 -2.05
CA LEU A 65 21.90 0.93 -2.23
C LEU A 65 21.27 0.53 -0.90
N SER A 66 20.14 1.17 -0.59
CA SER A 66 19.28 0.83 0.53
C SER A 66 17.89 0.46 0.03
N ALA A 67 17.21 -0.42 0.76
CA ALA A 67 15.84 -0.86 0.47
C ALA A 67 14.94 -0.71 1.70
N GLY A 68 13.63 -0.65 1.49
CA GLY A 68 12.69 -0.47 2.58
C GLY A 68 11.25 -0.27 2.15
N SER A 69 10.44 0.18 3.09
CA SER A 69 9.09 0.69 2.82
C SER A 69 8.89 2.06 3.45
N CYS A 70 8.16 2.92 2.74
CA CYS A 70 7.78 4.24 3.21
C CYS A 70 6.26 4.31 3.32
N ARG A 71 5.78 4.66 4.52
CA ARG A 71 4.36 4.75 4.86
C ARG A 71 3.94 6.20 5.00
N VAL A 72 2.75 6.53 4.49
CA VAL A 72 2.14 7.85 4.62
C VAL A 72 0.76 7.77 5.25
N ARG A 73 0.36 8.87 5.89
CA ARG A 73 -0.97 9.09 6.43
C ARG A 73 -1.57 10.39 5.91
N ASN A 74 -2.90 10.51 5.92
CA ASN A 74 -3.54 11.80 5.66
C ASN A 74 -3.33 12.75 6.84
N ILE A 75 -3.28 14.04 6.54
CA ILE A 75 -3.53 15.09 7.50
C ILE A 75 -5.03 15.07 7.83
N ASP A 76 -5.38 15.25 9.09
CA ASP A 76 -6.76 15.44 9.51
C ASP A 76 -7.22 16.85 9.12
N LEU A 77 -8.21 16.91 8.23
CA LEU A 77 -8.83 18.15 7.74
C LEU A 77 -10.25 18.32 8.30
N GLY A 78 -10.66 17.49 9.26
CA GLY A 78 -12.00 17.47 9.82
C GLY A 78 -13.07 17.37 8.74
N GLY A 79 -14.06 18.27 8.81
CA GLY A 79 -15.19 18.30 7.87
C GLY A 79 -14.82 18.61 6.41
N LEU A 80 -13.57 18.97 6.12
CA LEU A 80 -13.09 19.25 4.76
C LEU A 80 -12.52 18.02 4.05
N THR A 81 -12.48 16.86 4.71
CA THR A 81 -11.97 15.61 4.13
C THR A 81 -12.59 15.26 2.77
N PRO A 82 -13.92 15.36 2.56
CA PRO A 82 -14.51 15.06 1.24
C PRO A 82 -14.01 15.98 0.12
N LEU A 83 -13.74 17.25 0.42
CA LEU A 83 -13.20 18.21 -0.54
C LEU A 83 -11.75 17.86 -0.91
N ALA A 84 -10.96 17.43 0.08
CA ALA A 84 -9.58 17.02 -0.12
C ALA A 84 -9.45 15.78 -1.00
N GLU A 85 -10.38 14.82 -0.86
CA GLU A 85 -10.41 13.62 -1.69
C GLU A 85 -10.78 13.90 -3.15
N ALA A 86 -11.62 14.91 -3.39
CA ALA A 86 -12.01 15.36 -4.72
C ALA A 86 -10.95 16.27 -5.39
N ALA A 87 -9.89 16.65 -4.68
CA ALA A 87 -8.89 17.57 -5.20
C ALA A 87 -8.00 16.94 -6.30
N PRO A 88 -7.39 17.74 -7.18
CA PRO A 88 -6.35 17.28 -8.10
C PRO A 88 -5.19 16.57 -7.37
N ALA A 89 -4.51 15.64 -8.05
CA ALA A 89 -3.46 14.82 -7.46
C ALA A 89 -2.32 15.63 -6.82
N SER A 90 -1.94 16.77 -7.42
CA SER A 90 -0.92 17.68 -6.89
C SER A 90 -1.31 18.29 -5.54
N ILE A 91 -2.60 18.55 -5.32
CA ILE A 91 -3.11 19.07 -4.04
C ILE A 91 -3.25 17.92 -3.04
N ARG A 92 -3.74 16.76 -3.48
CA ARG A 92 -3.88 15.56 -2.63
C ARG A 92 -2.57 15.14 -1.99
N GLU A 93 -1.44 15.35 -2.67
CA GLU A 93 -0.11 15.03 -2.15
C GLU A 93 0.26 15.84 -0.92
N GLU A 94 -0.15 17.11 -0.88
CA GLU A 94 0.14 18.00 0.25
C GLU A 94 -0.69 17.65 1.49
N PHE A 95 -1.74 16.84 1.33
CA PHE A 95 -2.51 16.26 2.43
C PHE A 95 -1.93 14.95 2.95
N LEU A 96 -0.80 14.48 2.42
CA LEU A 96 -0.09 13.32 2.94
C LEU A 96 1.09 13.75 3.81
N ARG A 97 1.39 12.93 4.82
CA ARG A 97 2.60 13.03 5.64
C ARG A 97 3.27 11.68 5.72
N VAL A 98 4.60 11.65 5.62
CA VAL A 98 5.36 10.44 5.90
C VAL A 98 5.18 10.13 7.39
N GLU A 99 4.63 8.96 7.65
CA GLU A 99 4.39 8.43 8.97
C GLU A 99 5.57 7.57 9.44
N ASP A 100 6.16 6.81 8.51
CA ASP A 100 7.16 5.82 8.87
C ASP A 100 8.05 5.44 7.69
N VAL A 101 9.29 5.05 7.99
CA VAL A 101 10.28 4.55 7.04
C VAL A 101 10.96 3.35 7.68
N ARG A 102 10.77 2.17 7.10
CA ARG A 102 11.41 0.93 7.57
C ARG A 102 12.38 0.44 6.54
N GLU A 103 13.60 0.14 6.97
CA GLU A 103 14.57 -0.55 6.14
C GLU A 103 14.27 -2.03 6.08
N THR A 104 14.58 -2.63 4.95
CA THR A 104 14.59 -4.09 4.80
C THR A 104 15.74 -4.49 3.89
N ASP A 105 16.02 -5.79 3.87
CA ASP A 105 16.97 -6.35 2.93
C ASP A 105 16.43 -6.26 1.49
N GLY A 106 17.31 -5.91 0.55
CA GLY A 106 16.92 -5.74 -0.85
C GLY A 106 16.37 -7.01 -1.48
N ALA A 107 16.96 -8.17 -1.19
CA ALA A 107 16.48 -9.45 -1.72
C ALA A 107 15.10 -9.80 -1.14
N GLN A 108 14.91 -9.63 0.17
CA GLN A 108 13.60 -9.84 0.82
C GLN A 108 12.49 -8.95 0.21
N MET A 109 12.81 -7.70 -0.12
CA MET A 109 11.87 -6.81 -0.79
C MET A 109 11.52 -7.27 -2.21
N PHE A 110 12.51 -7.71 -2.99
CA PHE A 110 12.27 -8.25 -4.33
C PHE A 110 11.48 -9.55 -4.31
N ASP A 111 11.75 -10.44 -3.35
CA ASP A 111 10.97 -11.66 -3.14
C ASP A 111 9.51 -11.33 -2.82
N ALA A 112 9.28 -10.35 -1.94
CA ALA A 112 7.93 -9.88 -1.62
C ALA A 112 7.23 -9.26 -2.83
N LEU A 113 7.94 -8.47 -3.64
CA LEU A 113 7.41 -7.88 -4.87
C LEU A 113 7.06 -8.97 -5.89
N GLN A 114 7.92 -9.97 -6.08
CA GLN A 114 7.65 -11.10 -6.98
C GLN A 114 6.42 -11.90 -6.52
N ALA A 115 6.33 -12.20 -5.23
CA ALA A 115 5.20 -12.93 -4.66
C ALA A 115 3.87 -12.16 -4.81
N THR A 116 3.88 -10.84 -4.63
CA THR A 116 2.67 -10.01 -4.70
C THR A 116 2.30 -9.59 -6.13
N ALA A 117 3.27 -9.46 -7.03
CA ALA A 117 3.02 -9.18 -8.44
C ALA A 117 2.33 -10.37 -9.11
N ALA A 118 2.67 -11.60 -8.70
CA ALA A 118 2.23 -12.85 -9.33
C ALA A 118 2.53 -12.79 -10.84
N ASP A 119 1.53 -13.06 -11.69
CA ASP A 119 1.70 -13.04 -13.15
C ASP A 119 1.66 -11.62 -13.76
N ARG A 120 1.50 -10.57 -12.94
CA ARG A 120 1.42 -9.18 -13.41
C ARG A 120 2.82 -8.58 -13.53
N ALA A 121 3.06 -7.78 -14.56
CA ALA A 121 4.32 -7.05 -14.69
C ALA A 121 4.48 -6.03 -13.54
N PRO A 122 5.63 -6.05 -12.83
CA PRO A 122 5.96 -5.02 -11.85
C PRO A 122 6.22 -3.68 -12.55
N ALA A 123 5.93 -2.59 -11.85
CA ALA A 123 6.19 -1.23 -12.29
C ALA A 123 7.17 -0.56 -11.33
N ILE A 124 8.21 0.07 -11.89
CA ILE A 124 9.18 0.87 -11.14
C ILE A 124 8.92 2.33 -11.48
N TYR A 125 8.75 3.15 -10.45
CA TYR A 125 8.68 4.60 -10.58
C TYR A 125 10.00 5.22 -10.15
N VAL A 126 10.59 6.02 -11.05
CA VAL A 126 11.74 6.87 -10.76
C VAL A 126 11.25 8.31 -10.78
N HIS A 127 11.47 9.05 -9.70
CA HIS A 127 11.09 10.46 -9.66
C HIS A 127 12.05 11.33 -10.49
N GLY A 128 11.59 12.49 -10.95
CA GLY A 128 12.44 13.49 -11.63
C GLY A 128 13.27 14.35 -10.66
N TYR A 129 13.88 15.41 -11.21
CA TYR A 129 14.61 16.42 -10.44
C TYR A 129 13.69 17.18 -9.45
N TYR A 130 14.28 17.86 -8.46
CA TYR A 130 13.55 18.67 -7.46
C TYR A 130 12.58 17.85 -6.57
N ILE A 131 12.94 16.60 -6.29
CA ILE A 131 12.17 15.70 -5.44
C ILE A 131 13.12 15.06 -4.41
N GLY A 132 13.05 15.54 -3.17
CA GLY A 132 13.67 14.90 -2.01
C GLY A 132 12.88 13.66 -1.55
N PHE A 133 13.44 12.91 -0.59
CA PHE A 133 12.88 11.62 -0.15
C PHE A 133 11.43 11.73 0.37
N GLU A 134 11.13 12.68 1.27
CA GLU A 134 9.78 12.84 1.84
C GLU A 134 8.71 13.05 0.75
N LYS A 135 8.97 14.00 -0.15
CA LYS A 135 8.07 14.36 -1.25
C LYS A 135 7.93 13.20 -2.23
N GLY A 136 9.04 12.53 -2.55
CA GLY A 136 9.05 11.36 -3.41
C GLY A 136 8.17 10.22 -2.86
N CYS A 137 8.22 9.98 -1.55
CA CYS A 137 7.38 8.96 -0.91
C CYS A 137 5.88 9.27 -1.04
N ARG A 138 5.46 10.50 -0.70
CA ARG A 138 4.05 10.92 -0.85
C ARG A 138 3.56 10.76 -2.28
N ARG A 139 4.38 11.18 -3.26
CA ARG A 139 4.05 11.06 -4.68
C ARG A 139 3.97 9.61 -5.15
N ALA A 140 4.90 8.78 -4.72
CA ALA A 140 4.93 7.37 -5.08
C ALA A 140 3.69 6.62 -4.56
N VAL A 141 3.26 6.90 -3.33
CA VAL A 141 2.00 6.33 -2.79
C VAL A 141 0.80 6.80 -3.61
N LEU A 142 0.68 8.08 -3.93
CA LEU A 142 -0.44 8.56 -4.76
C LEU A 142 -0.42 7.96 -6.16
N LEU A 143 0.75 7.81 -6.78
CA LEU A 143 0.87 7.18 -8.08
C LEU A 143 0.45 5.71 -8.01
N GLN A 144 0.92 4.97 -7.00
CA GLN A 144 0.53 3.58 -6.77
C GLN A 144 -0.99 3.44 -6.64
N GLN A 145 -1.63 4.31 -5.87
CA GLN A 145 -3.07 4.28 -5.63
C GLN A 145 -3.86 4.64 -6.89
N ASN A 146 -3.53 5.77 -7.52
CA ASN A 146 -4.26 6.26 -8.70
C ASN A 146 -4.13 5.30 -9.89
N ALA A 147 -3.03 4.56 -10.01
CA ALA A 147 -2.81 3.61 -11.09
C ALA A 147 -3.13 2.15 -10.71
N GLY A 148 -3.64 1.88 -9.50
CA GLY A 148 -4.00 0.52 -9.07
C GLY A 148 -2.82 -0.45 -9.07
N LEU A 149 -1.64 0.00 -8.62
CA LEU A 149 -0.37 -0.74 -8.69
C LEU A 149 -0.02 -1.45 -7.37
N ALA A 150 -0.92 -1.51 -6.41
CA ALA A 150 -0.69 -2.18 -5.13
C ALA A 150 -0.21 -3.63 -5.33
N GLY A 151 0.86 -3.99 -4.62
CA GLY A 151 1.51 -5.29 -4.72
C GLY A 151 2.32 -5.54 -5.99
N ARG A 152 2.52 -4.54 -6.86
CA ARG A 152 3.37 -4.68 -8.06
C ARG A 152 4.12 -3.39 -8.40
N PHE A 153 4.36 -2.57 -7.39
CA PHE A 153 4.93 -1.24 -7.56
C PHE A 153 6.14 -1.07 -6.65
N LEU A 154 7.21 -0.50 -7.20
CA LEU A 154 8.42 -0.14 -6.50
C LEU A 154 8.78 1.30 -6.82
N TRP A 155 9.22 2.05 -5.82
CA TRP A 155 9.71 3.41 -6.01
C TRP A 155 11.23 3.46 -5.89
N PHE A 156 11.92 4.00 -6.89
CA PHE A 156 13.35 4.30 -6.82
C PHE A 156 13.57 5.79 -6.55
N SER A 157 14.36 6.08 -5.52
CA SER A 157 14.72 7.42 -5.09
C SER A 157 16.21 7.66 -5.32
N TRP A 158 16.53 8.55 -6.27
CA TRP A 158 17.90 8.98 -6.51
C TRP A 158 18.19 10.27 -5.73
N PRO A 159 19.46 10.59 -5.43
CA PRO A 159 19.84 11.70 -4.55
C PRO A 159 19.71 13.09 -5.23
N SER A 160 18.53 13.40 -5.78
CA SER A 160 18.22 14.77 -6.22
C SER A 160 18.12 15.70 -5.01
N ASP A 161 18.78 16.85 -5.10
CA ASP A 161 18.88 17.87 -4.04
C ASP A 161 17.55 18.55 -3.66
N GLY A 162 16.44 18.19 -4.30
CA GLY A 162 15.13 18.75 -3.96
C GLY A 162 15.02 20.27 -4.16
N ALA A 163 16.01 20.91 -4.77
CA ALA A 163 16.16 22.35 -4.94
C ALA A 163 16.56 22.75 -6.38
N LEU A 164 15.86 23.75 -6.96
CA LEU A 164 16.09 24.20 -8.35
C LEU A 164 17.50 24.79 -8.55
N ALA A 165 18.12 25.29 -7.49
CA ALA A 165 19.43 25.94 -7.53
C ALA A 165 20.60 24.97 -7.75
N TYR A 166 20.38 23.66 -7.64
CA TYR A 166 21.41 22.63 -7.80
C TYR A 166 21.29 21.85 -9.12
N TYR A 167 20.63 22.42 -10.12
CA TYR A 167 20.50 21.81 -11.45
C TYR A 167 21.82 21.31 -12.05
N THR A 168 22.93 22.00 -11.78
CA THR A 168 24.26 21.61 -12.26
C THR A 168 24.85 20.40 -11.53
N HIS A 169 24.42 20.11 -10.30
CA HIS A 169 24.80 18.89 -9.58
C HIS A 169 24.01 17.68 -10.10
N ASP A 170 22.72 17.86 -10.38
CA ASP A 170 21.88 16.84 -11.01
C ASP A 170 22.35 16.47 -12.44
N GLU A 171 22.94 17.41 -13.20
CA GLU A 171 23.56 17.14 -14.51
C GLU A 171 24.80 16.24 -14.38
N ALA A 172 25.63 16.46 -13.35
CA ALA A 172 26.80 15.64 -13.09
C ALA A 172 26.41 14.18 -12.75
N ASP A 173 25.25 13.97 -12.14
CA ASP A 173 24.71 12.65 -11.84
C ASP A 173 24.20 11.91 -13.09
N LEU A 174 23.70 12.63 -14.10
CA LEU A 174 23.25 12.05 -15.38
C LEU A 174 24.38 11.34 -16.12
N TYR A 175 25.62 11.85 -16.05
CA TYR A 175 26.77 11.25 -16.74
C TYR A 175 27.05 9.81 -16.30
N TRP A 176 26.60 9.39 -15.11
CA TRP A 176 26.77 8.03 -14.59
C TRP A 176 25.63 7.06 -14.99
N SER A 177 24.62 7.53 -15.73
CA SER A 177 23.54 6.68 -16.27
C SER A 177 23.90 6.03 -17.61
N VAL A 178 25.03 6.42 -18.19
CA VAL A 178 25.55 5.84 -19.43
C VAL A 178 26.40 4.62 -19.06
N PRO A 179 26.03 3.41 -19.54
CA PRO A 179 26.91 2.24 -19.43
C PRO A 179 28.24 2.54 -20.15
N ASP A 180 29.35 2.02 -19.61
CA ASP A 180 30.65 2.04 -20.31
C ASP A 180 30.55 1.42 -21.72
#